data_AF-A0A534U0L0-F1
#
_entry.id   AF-A0A534U0L0-F1
#
_cell.length_a   1.000
_cell.length_b   1.000
_cell.length_c   1.000
_cell.angle_alpha   90.00
_cell.angle_beta   90.00
_cell.angle_gamma   90.00
#
_symmetry.space_group_name_H-M   'P 1'
#
loop_
_entity.id
_entity.type
_entity.pdbx_description
1 polymer ?
#
loop_
_entity_poly.entity_id
_entity_poly.type
_entity_poly.pdbx_seq_one_letter_code
_entity_poly.pdbx_strand_id
1 'polypeptide(L)'
;MRAASVFVVSSLFLLIATAPARAEDGPDRSSCIQACGAQAEEAYHACREQGGGEEDCVASAIQGLETCVAACPDAPPACTDLCTSVASDVADECNAQFPDAADMCATIHQAALDACQAAVCNGGEISCEGACSNMARHVFAACIDAGGGQDPCSALQSEASDHCIATQCAPIPEPTCEDRCKARAAEADAHCLEEGMTADQCDPLAANVLQQCLDSECTPPAPSCEEQCQADAEALFQTCVTNGGSEADCAAQAEASAHTCVTNNCPSDGPPQPTCTDRCNAAAQEFQQHCIDEGGDEAQCAAQADDVARNCIAEHCTDAPPPPPSCESDCEDHARGDFQRCMAAGGTEDDCKAQAQASFQDCVTLHCGDPEPSCQDRCTRRGNRVQEKCLANGGTADDCAAAGAAAMQECVNEHCVPPPPQTCEDTCKEVAQQAHDACVAGGTDTATCDAQAQAMLEQCLTDQCGVAPPSTCTEQCEVTAQQSYNKALGRGRSGARAARHAQFLFHRCENKCARTGN
;
A
#
# COMPACT_ATOMS: atom_id res chain seq x y z
N MET A 1 -42.89 -15.99 -58.29
CA MET A 1 -42.01 -17.05 -58.82
C MET A 1 -40.74 -16.40 -59.33
N ARG A 2 -39.58 -16.85 -58.80
CA ARG A 2 -38.17 -16.64 -59.24
C ARG A 2 -37.64 -15.20 -59.10
N ALA A 3 -36.82 -14.88 -58.08
CA ALA A 3 -35.42 -15.26 -57.80
C ALA A 3 -34.39 -14.44 -58.61
N ALA A 4 -33.54 -13.68 -57.90
CA ALA A 4 -32.08 -13.73 -58.04
C ALA A 4 -31.42 -12.69 -57.11
N SER A 5 -30.70 -13.20 -56.11
CA SER A 5 -29.70 -12.50 -55.32
C SER A 5 -28.44 -12.27 -56.16
N VAL A 6 -27.79 -11.11 -56.03
CA VAL A 6 -26.38 -10.93 -56.40
C VAL A 6 -25.71 -10.24 -55.21
N PHE A 7 -24.96 -11.02 -54.44
CA PHE A 7 -24.00 -10.54 -53.46
C PHE A 7 -22.78 -9.98 -54.20
N VAL A 8 -22.46 -8.71 -53.98
CA VAL A 8 -21.18 -8.12 -54.39
C VAL A 8 -20.20 -8.35 -53.24
N VAL A 9 -19.26 -9.27 -53.46
CA VAL A 9 -18.09 -9.46 -52.60
C VAL A 9 -17.10 -8.36 -52.95
N SER A 10 -17.01 -7.32 -52.12
CA SER A 10 -15.95 -6.32 -52.21
C SER A 10 -14.69 -6.88 -51.52
N SER A 11 -13.81 -7.45 -52.33
CA SER A 11 -12.45 -7.80 -51.94
C SER A 11 -11.62 -6.51 -51.81
N LEU A 12 -11.42 -6.03 -50.58
CA LEU A 12 -10.48 -4.94 -50.31
C LEU A 12 -9.05 -5.53 -50.30
N PHE A 13 -8.26 -5.09 -51.28
CA PHE A 13 -6.85 -5.43 -51.45
C PHE A 13 -6.03 -4.77 -50.33
N LEU A 14 -5.45 -5.58 -49.45
CA LEU A 14 -4.31 -5.21 -48.61
C LEU A 14 -3.07 -5.09 -49.52
N LEU A 15 -2.75 -3.87 -49.94
CA LEU A 15 -1.46 -3.54 -50.55
C LEU A 15 -0.41 -3.41 -49.45
N ILE A 16 0.29 -4.51 -49.16
CA ILE A 16 1.51 -4.49 -48.35
C ILE A 16 2.61 -3.83 -49.19
N ALA A 17 2.95 -2.59 -48.88
CA ALA A 17 4.13 -1.93 -49.43
C ALA A 17 5.38 -2.52 -48.79
N THR A 18 6.08 -3.41 -49.52
CA THR A 18 7.42 -3.87 -49.12
C THR A 18 8.44 -2.79 -49.45
N ALA A 19 8.79 -1.95 -48.48
CA ALA A 19 9.99 -1.12 -48.54
C ALA A 19 11.25 -1.97 -48.25
N PRO A 20 12.40 -1.69 -48.88
CA PRO A 20 13.63 -2.43 -48.62
C PRO A 20 14.23 -1.98 -47.28
N ALA A 21 14.28 -2.88 -46.30
CA ALA A 21 14.99 -2.63 -45.04
C ALA A 21 16.50 -2.51 -45.32
N ARG A 22 17.04 -1.30 -45.14
CA ARG A 22 18.44 -1.11 -44.80
C ARG A 22 18.63 -1.52 -43.35
N ALA A 23 19.80 -2.09 -43.05
CA ALA A 23 20.17 -2.50 -41.70
C ALA A 23 20.31 -1.28 -40.78
N GLU A 24 19.24 -0.99 -40.04
CA GLU A 24 19.23 -0.18 -38.83
C GLU A 24 18.45 -1.01 -37.79
N ASP A 25 18.84 -0.90 -36.53
CA ASP A 25 18.36 -1.71 -35.42
C ASP A 25 16.83 -1.90 -35.44
N GLY A 26 16.37 -3.14 -35.26
CA GLY A 26 14.95 -3.46 -35.32
C GLY A 26 14.15 -2.69 -34.27
N PRO A 27 12.90 -2.30 -34.57
CA PRO A 27 12.08 -1.53 -33.64
C PRO A 27 11.86 -2.29 -32.34
N ASP A 28 12.17 -1.65 -31.21
CA ASP A 28 11.83 -2.14 -29.88
C ASP A 28 10.30 -2.19 -29.69
N ARG A 29 9.83 -2.97 -28.71
CA ARG A 29 8.39 -3.21 -28.51
C ARG A 29 7.59 -1.91 -28.31
N SER A 30 8.18 -0.89 -27.68
CA SER A 30 7.60 0.45 -27.50
C SER A 30 7.38 1.17 -28.83
N SER A 31 8.39 1.23 -29.71
CA SER A 31 8.21 1.84 -31.03
C SER A 31 7.26 1.02 -31.93
N CYS A 32 7.23 -0.30 -31.77
CA CYS A 32 6.24 -1.15 -32.43
C CYS A 32 4.81 -0.88 -31.95
N ILE A 33 4.57 -0.78 -30.64
CA ILE A 33 3.24 -0.45 -30.09
C ILE A 33 2.80 0.96 -30.54
N GLN A 34 3.71 1.93 -30.55
CA GLN A 34 3.41 3.28 -31.02
C GLN A 34 3.01 3.29 -32.51
N ALA A 35 3.72 2.53 -33.35
CA ALA A 35 3.36 2.37 -34.75
C ALA A 35 2.00 1.66 -34.92
N CYS A 36 1.69 0.66 -34.09
CA CYS A 36 0.39 0.00 -34.08
C CYS A 36 -0.75 0.96 -33.67
N GLY A 37 -0.50 1.86 -32.71
CA GLY A 37 -1.45 2.90 -32.32
C GLY A 37 -1.77 3.86 -33.46
N ALA A 38 -0.73 4.38 -34.13
CA ALA A 38 -0.89 5.25 -35.30
C ALA A 38 -1.65 4.54 -36.44
N GLN A 39 -1.39 3.26 -36.66
CA GLN A 39 -2.09 2.47 -37.67
C GLN A 39 -3.57 2.26 -37.33
N ALA A 40 -3.91 2.05 -36.06
CA ALA A 40 -5.28 1.90 -35.61
C ALA A 40 -6.08 3.20 -35.75
N GLU A 41 -5.44 4.34 -35.46
CA GLU A 41 -6.01 5.68 -35.64
C GLU A 41 -6.29 5.98 -37.13
N GLU A 42 -5.34 5.70 -38.01
CA GLU A 42 -5.54 5.85 -39.47
C GLU A 42 -6.69 4.96 -39.97
N ALA A 43 -6.76 3.71 -39.49
CA ALA A 43 -7.85 2.79 -39.84
C ALA A 43 -9.22 3.27 -39.35
N TYR A 44 -9.28 3.86 -38.14
CA TYR A 44 -10.50 4.46 -37.61
C TYR A 44 -10.96 5.64 -38.49
N HIS A 45 -10.06 6.57 -38.81
CA HIS A 45 -10.39 7.73 -39.64
C HIS A 45 -10.85 7.30 -41.04
N ALA A 46 -10.15 6.36 -41.67
CA ALA A 46 -10.55 5.81 -42.96
C ALA A 46 -11.93 5.15 -42.92
N CYS A 47 -12.29 4.48 -41.82
CA CYS A 47 -13.62 3.89 -41.63
C CYS A 47 -14.71 4.96 -41.50
N ARG A 48 -14.45 6.04 -40.76
CA ARG A 48 -15.39 7.17 -40.59
C ARG A 48 -15.61 7.93 -41.90
N GLU A 49 -14.56 8.14 -42.69
CA GLU A 49 -14.66 8.77 -44.02
C GLU A 49 -15.51 7.97 -45.01
N GLN A 50 -15.54 6.64 -44.86
CA GLN A 50 -16.37 5.75 -45.66
C GLN A 50 -17.83 5.66 -45.17
N GLY A 51 -18.19 6.43 -44.15
CA GLY A 51 -19.54 6.49 -43.59
C GLY A 51 -19.86 5.36 -42.62
N GLY A 52 -18.84 4.69 -42.05
CA GLY A 52 -19.01 3.69 -41.01
C GLY A 52 -19.58 4.29 -39.71
N GLY A 53 -20.38 3.48 -38.99
CA GLY A 53 -20.84 3.81 -37.65
C GLY A 53 -19.66 3.93 -36.69
N GLU A 54 -19.74 4.85 -35.72
CA GLU A 54 -18.66 5.12 -34.78
C GLU A 54 -18.27 3.86 -33.99
N GLU A 55 -19.25 3.14 -33.46
CA GLU A 55 -19.05 1.88 -32.73
C GLU A 55 -18.35 0.81 -33.58
N ASP A 56 -18.76 0.64 -34.84
CA ASP A 56 -18.17 -0.33 -35.77
C ASP A 56 -16.72 0.03 -36.12
N CYS A 57 -16.44 1.33 -36.31
CA CYS A 57 -15.10 1.81 -36.62
C CYS A 57 -14.16 1.67 -35.42
N VAL A 58 -14.64 1.97 -34.20
CA VAL A 58 -13.86 1.77 -32.96
C VAL A 58 -13.56 0.28 -32.75
N ALA A 59 -14.57 -0.59 -32.87
CA ALA A 59 -14.37 -2.04 -32.71
C ALA A 59 -13.35 -2.60 -33.71
N SER A 60 -13.41 -2.14 -34.97
CA SER A 60 -12.46 -2.54 -36.01
C SER A 60 -11.04 -2.05 -35.75
N ALA A 61 -10.89 -0.81 -35.27
CA ALA A 61 -9.59 -0.22 -34.93
C ALA A 61 -8.95 -0.94 -33.72
N ILE A 62 -9.74 -1.25 -32.69
CA ILE A 62 -9.28 -2.03 -31.51
C ILE A 62 -8.81 -3.41 -31.95
N GLN A 63 -9.60 -4.12 -32.75
CA GLN A 63 -9.21 -5.46 -33.23
C GLN A 63 -7.91 -5.43 -34.06
N GLY A 64 -7.75 -4.38 -34.88
CA GLY A 64 -6.51 -4.14 -35.63
C GLY A 64 -5.31 -3.87 -34.73
N LEU A 65 -5.50 -3.03 -33.72
CA LEU A 65 -4.49 -2.70 -32.72
C LEU A 65 -4.02 -3.93 -31.95
N GLU A 66 -4.95 -4.74 -31.43
CA GLU A 66 -4.64 -5.96 -30.69
C GLU A 66 -3.84 -6.96 -31.53
N THR A 67 -4.25 -7.14 -32.79
CA THR A 67 -3.55 -8.02 -33.74
C THR A 67 -2.15 -7.52 -34.05
N CYS A 68 -1.96 -6.20 -34.17
CA CYS A 68 -0.67 -5.57 -34.43
C CYS A 68 0.26 -5.69 -33.22
N VAL A 69 -0.22 -5.37 -32.02
CA VAL A 69 0.56 -5.45 -30.77
C VAL A 69 0.98 -6.89 -30.48
N ALA A 70 0.13 -7.87 -30.77
CA ALA A 70 0.46 -9.29 -30.63
C ALA A 70 1.60 -9.76 -31.56
N ALA A 71 1.89 -9.00 -32.62
CA ALA A 71 2.98 -9.29 -33.56
C ALA A 71 4.28 -8.53 -33.23
N CYS A 72 4.27 -7.65 -32.21
CA CYS A 72 5.48 -6.95 -31.77
C CYS A 72 6.46 -7.92 -31.09
N PRO A 73 7.78 -7.76 -31.30
CA PRO A 73 8.78 -8.61 -30.66
C PRO A 73 8.73 -8.50 -29.13
N ASP A 74 8.87 -9.63 -28.44
CA ASP A 74 8.94 -9.66 -26.97
C ASP A 74 10.25 -9.04 -26.44
N ALA A 75 10.11 -8.37 -25.28
CA ALA A 75 11.04 -7.57 -24.45
C ALA A 75 12.37 -7.04 -25.06
N PRO A 76 12.71 -5.75 -24.83
CA PRO A 76 13.97 -5.17 -25.31
C PRO A 76 15.21 -5.73 -24.57
N PRO A 77 16.40 -5.65 -25.18
CA PRO A 77 17.69 -6.06 -24.58
C PRO A 77 17.93 -5.47 -23.19
N ALA A 78 17.34 -4.31 -22.87
CA ALA A 78 17.43 -3.67 -21.56
C ALA A 78 17.03 -4.59 -20.37
N CYS A 79 15.96 -5.39 -20.48
CA CYS A 79 15.56 -6.29 -19.38
C CYS A 79 16.55 -7.46 -19.24
N THR A 80 17.06 -7.96 -20.37
CA THR A 80 18.05 -9.04 -20.39
C THR A 80 19.39 -8.58 -19.82
N ASP A 81 19.83 -7.37 -20.17
CA ASP A 81 21.05 -6.74 -19.65
C ASP A 81 20.94 -6.48 -18.14
N LEU A 82 19.77 -6.01 -17.69
CA LEU A 82 19.43 -5.81 -16.28
C LEU A 82 19.46 -7.13 -15.48
N CYS A 83 18.82 -8.19 -15.98
CA CYS A 83 18.88 -9.51 -15.34
C CYS A 83 20.29 -10.11 -15.35
N THR A 84 21.10 -9.80 -16.36
CA THR A 84 22.51 -10.20 -16.42
C THR A 84 23.34 -9.49 -15.34
N SER A 85 23.07 -8.20 -15.08
CA SER A 85 23.70 -7.47 -13.96
C SER A 85 23.34 -8.11 -12.63
N VAL A 86 22.05 -8.32 -12.36
CA VAL A 86 21.57 -8.91 -11.10
C VAL A 86 22.17 -10.31 -10.88
N ALA A 87 22.22 -11.15 -11.92
CA ALA A 87 22.83 -12.48 -11.82
C ALA A 87 24.34 -12.41 -11.54
N SER A 88 25.04 -11.41 -12.10
CA SER A 88 26.47 -11.19 -11.87
C SER A 88 26.74 -10.77 -10.42
N ASP A 89 25.93 -9.85 -9.89
CA ASP A 89 26.07 -9.37 -8.50
C ASP A 89 25.80 -10.51 -7.49
N VAL A 90 24.79 -11.34 -7.74
CA VAL A 90 24.53 -12.56 -6.93
C VAL A 90 25.69 -13.55 -6.99
N ALA A 91 26.34 -13.69 -8.16
CA ALA A 91 27.49 -14.55 -8.31
C ALA A 91 28.72 -14.01 -7.57
N ASP A 92 28.95 -12.70 -7.61
CA ASP A 92 30.05 -12.04 -6.90
C ASP A 92 29.91 -12.21 -5.39
N GLU A 93 28.70 -12.07 -4.85
CA GLU A 93 28.42 -12.31 -3.44
C GLU A 93 28.57 -13.80 -3.07
N CYS A 94 28.09 -14.71 -3.91
CA CYS A 94 28.33 -16.14 -3.72
C CYS A 94 29.84 -16.45 -3.65
N ASN A 95 30.64 -15.87 -4.55
CA ASN A 95 32.08 -16.07 -4.55
C ASN A 95 32.76 -15.45 -3.30
N ALA A 96 32.21 -14.36 -2.76
CA ALA A 96 32.67 -13.76 -1.51
C ALA A 96 32.41 -14.67 -0.30
N GLN A 97 31.23 -15.29 -0.24
CA GLN A 97 30.85 -16.20 0.85
C GLN A 97 31.49 -17.59 0.70
N PHE A 98 31.70 -18.05 -0.54
CA PHE A 98 32.19 -19.39 -0.86
C PHE A 98 33.38 -19.35 -1.84
N PRO A 99 34.56 -18.89 -1.38
CA PRO A 99 35.72 -18.67 -2.27
C PRO A 99 36.26 -19.94 -2.94
N ASP A 100 35.97 -21.12 -2.38
CA ASP A 100 36.42 -22.42 -2.91
C ASP A 100 35.33 -23.14 -3.73
N ALA A 101 34.17 -22.52 -4.00
CA ALA A 101 33.00 -23.15 -4.60
C ALA A 101 32.58 -22.53 -5.95
N ALA A 102 33.55 -22.29 -6.83
CA ALA A 102 33.33 -21.62 -8.13
C ALA A 102 32.25 -22.29 -9.01
N ASP A 103 32.22 -23.63 -9.06
CA ASP A 103 31.24 -24.38 -9.85
C ASP A 103 29.80 -24.23 -9.31
N MET A 104 29.67 -24.10 -7.98
CA MET A 104 28.41 -23.82 -7.32
C MET A 104 27.95 -22.39 -7.63
N CYS A 105 28.83 -21.40 -7.50
CA CYS A 105 28.47 -20.01 -7.79
C CYS A 105 28.13 -19.76 -9.27
N ALA A 106 28.76 -20.49 -10.20
CA ALA A 106 28.37 -20.47 -11.61
C ALA A 106 26.96 -21.06 -11.86
N THR A 107 26.58 -22.08 -11.08
CA THR A 107 25.23 -22.67 -11.12
C THR A 107 24.19 -21.69 -10.58
N ILE A 108 24.52 -21.01 -9.48
CA ILE A 108 23.67 -19.98 -8.87
C ILE A 108 23.49 -18.79 -9.81
N HIS A 109 24.56 -18.33 -10.48
CA HIS A 109 24.50 -17.28 -11.49
C HIS A 109 23.46 -17.62 -12.59
N GLN A 110 23.55 -18.82 -13.17
CA GLN A 110 22.63 -19.22 -14.23
C GLN A 110 21.19 -19.33 -13.72
N ALA A 111 20.98 -19.87 -12.51
CA ALA A 111 19.66 -19.95 -11.89
C ALA A 111 19.07 -18.56 -11.62
N ALA A 112 19.88 -17.59 -11.18
CA ALA A 112 19.46 -16.21 -10.96
C ALA A 112 19.03 -15.54 -12.28
N LEU A 113 19.82 -15.73 -13.35
CA LEU A 113 19.52 -15.19 -14.68
C LEU A 113 18.21 -15.77 -15.24
N ASP A 114 18.07 -17.09 -15.23
CA ASP A 114 16.88 -17.78 -15.75
C ASP A 114 15.62 -17.39 -14.96
N ALA A 115 15.73 -17.31 -13.63
CA ALA A 115 14.63 -16.91 -12.77
C ALA A 115 14.26 -15.42 -12.93
N CYS A 116 15.23 -14.54 -13.10
CA CYS A 116 14.98 -13.11 -13.37
C CYS A 116 14.29 -12.95 -14.72
N GLN A 117 14.77 -13.61 -15.78
CA GLN A 117 14.13 -13.56 -17.09
C GLN A 117 12.71 -14.12 -17.06
N ALA A 118 12.46 -15.22 -16.35
CA ALA A 118 11.14 -15.82 -16.25
C ALA A 118 10.16 -14.97 -15.42
N ALA A 119 10.61 -14.45 -14.27
CA ALA A 119 9.73 -13.74 -13.34
C ALA A 119 9.55 -12.25 -13.67
N VAL A 120 10.62 -11.58 -14.12
CA VAL A 120 10.67 -10.13 -14.32
C VAL A 120 10.45 -9.76 -15.78
N CYS A 121 11.14 -10.42 -16.72
CA CYS A 121 11.00 -10.07 -18.14
C CYS A 121 9.79 -10.73 -18.83
N ASN A 122 9.35 -11.90 -18.36
CA ASN A 122 8.27 -12.69 -18.97
C ASN A 122 7.04 -12.88 -18.06
N GLY A 123 7.01 -12.24 -16.89
CA GLY A 123 5.94 -12.38 -15.92
C GLY A 123 4.72 -11.53 -16.27
N GLY A 124 3.55 -12.16 -16.41
CA GLY A 124 2.25 -11.49 -16.34
C GLY A 124 1.66 -11.68 -14.93
N GLU A 125 1.25 -10.57 -14.30
CA GLU A 125 0.39 -10.53 -13.10
C GLU A 125 1.01 -10.81 -11.70
N ILE A 126 2.32 -10.60 -11.50
CA ILE A 126 2.90 -10.48 -10.15
C ILE A 126 3.45 -9.06 -9.97
N SER A 127 3.29 -8.44 -8.80
CA SER A 127 3.98 -7.17 -8.49
C SER A 127 5.49 -7.34 -8.64
N CYS A 128 6.23 -6.26 -8.93
CA CYS A 128 7.68 -6.33 -9.11
C CYS A 128 8.38 -6.99 -7.91
N GLU A 129 7.96 -6.64 -6.69
CA GLU A 129 8.47 -7.22 -5.44
C GLU A 129 8.16 -8.71 -5.33
N GLY A 130 6.98 -9.14 -5.81
CA GLY A 130 6.61 -10.55 -5.86
C GLY A 130 7.41 -11.34 -6.89
N ALA A 131 7.76 -10.72 -8.02
CA ALA A 131 8.64 -11.30 -9.04
C ALA A 131 10.08 -11.45 -8.50
N CYS A 132 10.64 -10.41 -7.86
CA CYS A 132 11.94 -10.46 -7.20
C CYS A 132 11.98 -11.49 -6.05
N SER A 133 10.92 -11.57 -5.24
CA SER A 133 10.80 -12.58 -4.18
C SER A 133 10.72 -14.01 -4.74
N ASN A 134 10.20 -14.19 -5.95
CA ASN A 134 10.16 -15.48 -6.62
C ASN A 134 11.55 -15.85 -7.18
N MET A 135 12.24 -14.90 -7.80
CA MET A 135 13.62 -15.07 -8.24
C MET A 135 14.54 -15.48 -7.08
N ALA A 136 14.49 -14.75 -5.96
CA ALA A 136 15.28 -15.04 -4.77
C ALA A 136 15.06 -16.47 -4.25
N ARG A 137 13.82 -16.98 -4.25
CA ARG A 137 13.52 -18.37 -3.85
C ARG A 137 14.16 -19.40 -4.78
N HIS A 138 14.30 -19.10 -6.07
CA HIS A 138 15.02 -19.98 -7.00
C HIS A 138 16.53 -19.96 -6.76
N VAL A 139 17.11 -18.81 -6.41
CA VAL A 139 18.51 -18.68 -5.98
C VAL A 139 18.78 -19.53 -4.74
N PHE A 140 17.89 -19.47 -3.75
CA PHE A 140 17.97 -20.33 -2.56
C PHE A 140 17.96 -21.82 -2.91
N ALA A 141 16.99 -22.26 -3.71
CA ALA A 141 16.86 -23.65 -4.11
C ALA A 141 18.13 -24.15 -4.82
N ALA A 142 18.66 -23.36 -5.76
CA ALA A 142 19.91 -23.68 -6.46
C ALA A 142 21.12 -23.77 -5.52
N CYS A 143 21.20 -22.88 -4.53
CA CYS A 143 22.26 -22.90 -3.52
C CYS A 143 22.22 -24.18 -2.66
N ILE A 144 21.03 -24.60 -2.23
CA ILE A 144 20.85 -25.86 -1.47
C ILE A 144 21.16 -27.08 -2.33
N ASP A 145 20.68 -27.12 -3.58
CA ASP A 145 20.92 -28.23 -4.51
C ASP A 145 22.41 -28.40 -4.87
N ALA A 146 23.17 -27.30 -4.83
CA ALA A 146 24.61 -27.29 -5.02
C ALA A 146 25.41 -27.67 -3.74
N GLY A 147 24.72 -27.98 -2.64
CA GLY A 147 25.33 -28.43 -1.39
C GLY A 147 25.66 -27.31 -0.40
N GLY A 148 25.13 -26.11 -0.60
CA GLY A 148 25.25 -25.00 0.35
C GLY A 148 24.52 -25.26 1.67
N GLY A 149 24.99 -24.61 2.73
CA GLY A 149 24.32 -24.64 4.03
C GLY A 149 23.05 -23.78 4.05
N GLN A 150 22.08 -24.14 4.90
CA GLN A 150 20.80 -23.43 5.00
C GLN A 150 20.97 -21.94 5.34
N ASP A 151 21.78 -21.62 6.35
CA ASP A 151 22.01 -20.24 6.80
C ASP A 151 22.66 -19.37 5.70
N PRO A 152 23.79 -19.75 5.07
CA PRO A 152 24.39 -18.93 4.03
C PRO A 152 23.55 -18.86 2.74
N CYS A 153 22.83 -19.93 2.38
CA CYS A 153 21.88 -19.85 1.24
C CYS A 153 20.72 -18.89 1.53
N SER A 154 20.26 -18.81 2.78
CA SER A 154 19.20 -17.87 3.17
C SER A 154 19.67 -16.40 3.13
N ALA A 155 20.92 -16.13 3.52
CA ALA A 155 21.53 -14.81 3.40
C ALA A 155 21.62 -14.39 1.92
N LEU A 156 22.09 -15.31 1.06
CA LEU A 156 22.18 -15.09 -0.39
C LEU A 156 20.80 -14.86 -1.03
N GLN A 157 19.75 -15.55 -0.55
CA GLN A 157 18.37 -15.30 -0.96
C GLN A 157 17.91 -13.88 -0.64
N SER A 158 18.10 -13.44 0.61
CA SER A 158 17.68 -12.11 1.05
C SER A 158 18.38 -11.01 0.23
N GLU A 159 19.68 -11.14 0.03
CA GLU A 159 20.47 -10.18 -0.74
C GLU A 159 20.08 -10.14 -2.23
N ALA A 160 19.83 -11.30 -2.84
CA ALA A 160 19.31 -11.38 -4.21
C ALA A 160 17.94 -10.69 -4.35
N SER A 161 17.07 -10.81 -3.34
CA SER A 161 15.77 -10.13 -3.31
C SER A 161 15.94 -8.62 -3.21
N ASP A 162 16.75 -8.15 -2.26
CA ASP A 162 16.96 -6.72 -1.99
C ASP A 162 17.60 -6.02 -3.20
N HIS A 163 18.60 -6.66 -3.80
CA HIS A 163 19.27 -6.13 -4.97
C HIS A 163 18.35 -6.10 -6.21
N CYS A 164 17.52 -7.13 -6.41
CA CYS A 164 16.50 -7.12 -7.45
C CYS A 164 15.48 -6.01 -7.25
N ILE A 165 14.98 -5.81 -6.03
CA ILE A 165 14.02 -4.74 -5.74
C ILE A 165 14.65 -3.36 -5.96
N ALA A 166 15.88 -3.15 -5.47
CA ALA A 166 16.57 -1.88 -5.63
C ALA A 166 16.84 -1.53 -7.11
N THR A 167 17.10 -2.53 -7.95
CA THR A 167 17.48 -2.32 -9.35
C THR A 167 16.29 -2.36 -10.31
N GLN A 168 15.32 -3.24 -10.05
CA GLN A 168 14.17 -3.50 -10.94
C GLN A 168 12.88 -2.83 -10.48
N CYS A 169 12.71 -2.63 -9.16
CA CYS A 169 11.47 -2.14 -8.56
C CYS A 169 11.58 -0.74 -7.97
N ALA A 170 12.72 -0.06 -8.13
CA ALA A 170 12.81 1.36 -7.79
C ALA A 170 11.71 2.11 -8.58
N PRO A 171 10.81 2.84 -7.90
CA PRO A 171 9.84 3.65 -8.60
C PRO A 171 10.63 4.62 -9.48
N ILE A 172 10.28 4.70 -10.76
CA ILE A 172 10.71 5.81 -11.60
C ILE A 172 10.33 7.07 -10.80
N PRO A 173 11.29 7.89 -10.35
CA PRO A 173 10.95 9.05 -9.56
C PRO A 173 9.95 9.87 -10.36
N GLU A 174 8.81 10.22 -9.75
CA GLU A 174 7.82 11.04 -10.42
C GLU A 174 8.51 12.32 -10.92
N PRO A 175 8.27 12.72 -12.18
CA PRO A 175 8.92 13.90 -12.73
C PRO A 175 8.63 15.09 -11.83
N THR A 176 9.68 15.81 -11.43
CA THR A 176 9.54 16.99 -10.57
C THR A 176 8.65 18.03 -11.25
N CYS A 177 8.14 19.01 -10.50
CA CYS A 177 7.38 20.11 -11.12
C CYS A 177 8.21 20.79 -12.23
N GLU A 178 9.51 20.96 -12.00
CA GLU A 178 10.44 21.50 -13.00
C GLU A 178 10.55 20.58 -14.23
N ASP A 179 10.63 19.26 -14.05
CA ASP A 179 10.70 18.30 -15.17
C ASP A 179 9.42 18.31 -15.99
N ARG A 180 8.24 18.40 -15.35
CA ARG A 180 6.96 18.54 -16.05
C ARG A 180 6.87 19.85 -16.82
N CYS A 181 7.36 20.95 -16.25
CA CYS A 181 7.39 22.24 -16.95
C CYS A 181 8.40 22.25 -18.11
N LYS A 182 9.54 21.56 -17.99
CA LYS A 182 10.48 21.36 -19.10
C LYS A 182 9.89 20.52 -20.22
N ALA A 183 9.16 19.45 -19.89
CA ALA A 183 8.46 18.64 -20.88
C ALA A 183 7.43 19.48 -21.66
N ARG A 184 6.63 20.28 -20.97
CA ARG A 184 5.65 21.19 -21.58
C ARG A 184 6.29 22.24 -22.50
N ALA A 185 7.46 22.76 -22.10
CA ALA A 185 8.23 23.69 -22.91
C ALA A 185 8.79 23.02 -24.17
N ALA A 186 9.28 21.78 -24.06
CA ALA A 186 9.77 21.00 -25.20
C ALA A 186 8.65 20.63 -26.19
N GLU A 187 7.45 20.32 -25.70
CA GLU A 187 6.27 20.11 -26.55
C GLU A 187 5.88 21.38 -27.32
N ALA A 188 5.92 22.55 -26.65
CA ALA A 188 5.66 23.83 -27.29
C ALA A 188 6.71 24.17 -28.37
N ASP A 189 7.98 23.83 -28.12
CA ASP A 189 9.07 24.00 -29.10
C ASP A 189 8.87 23.09 -30.33
N ALA A 190 8.60 21.80 -30.10
CA ALA A 190 8.36 20.82 -31.16
C ALA A 190 7.19 21.24 -32.06
N HIS A 191 6.07 21.66 -31.45
CA HIS A 191 4.91 22.11 -32.20
C HIS A 191 5.19 23.39 -33.01
N CYS A 192 5.97 24.31 -32.46
CA CYS A 192 6.39 25.53 -33.17
C CYS A 192 7.27 25.22 -34.40
N LEU A 193 8.16 24.23 -34.29
CA LEU A 193 8.99 23.77 -35.41
C LEU A 193 8.15 23.04 -36.48
N GLU A 194 7.15 22.25 -36.08
CA GLU A 194 6.21 21.58 -37.00
C GLU A 194 5.38 22.57 -37.82
N GLU A 195 5.01 23.72 -37.24
CA GLU A 195 4.35 24.84 -37.93
C GLU A 195 5.30 25.59 -38.89
N GLY A 196 6.53 25.13 -39.03
CA GLY A 196 7.51 25.62 -40.00
C GLY A 196 8.26 26.88 -39.56
N MET A 197 8.24 27.20 -38.27
CA MET A 197 9.06 28.28 -37.70
C MET A 197 10.52 27.83 -37.53
N THR A 198 11.41 28.79 -37.36
CA THR A 198 12.84 28.52 -37.12
C THR A 198 13.12 28.35 -35.63
N ALA A 199 14.20 27.64 -35.28
CA ALA A 199 14.63 27.48 -33.89
C ALA A 199 14.78 28.83 -33.16
N ASP A 200 15.34 29.85 -33.83
CA ASP A 200 15.46 31.21 -33.27
C ASP A 200 14.11 31.85 -32.88
N GLN A 201 13.00 31.37 -33.46
CA GLN A 201 11.64 31.82 -33.16
C GLN A 201 10.95 30.93 -32.09
N CYS A 202 11.32 29.65 -32.02
CA CYS A 202 10.71 28.67 -31.10
C CYS A 202 11.39 28.63 -29.73
N ASP A 203 12.72 28.81 -29.65
CA ASP A 203 13.46 28.81 -28.38
C ASP A 203 12.91 29.84 -27.36
N PRO A 204 12.59 31.10 -27.74
CA PRO A 204 12.01 32.07 -26.81
C PRO A 204 10.60 31.72 -26.36
N LEU A 205 9.81 31.04 -27.22
CA LEU A 205 8.47 30.57 -26.90
C LEU A 205 8.53 29.44 -25.86
N ALA A 206 9.38 28.45 -26.09
CA ALA A 206 9.63 27.35 -25.16
C ALA A 206 10.11 27.87 -23.80
N ALA A 207 11.05 28.83 -23.80
CA ALA A 207 11.54 29.47 -22.58
C ALA A 207 10.43 30.23 -21.83
N ASN A 208 9.51 30.87 -22.54
CA ASN A 208 8.37 31.56 -21.94
C ASN A 208 7.35 30.58 -21.32
N VAL A 209 7.04 29.49 -22.04
CA VAL A 209 6.17 28.40 -21.54
C VAL A 209 6.76 27.76 -20.29
N LEU A 210 8.08 27.49 -20.29
CA LEU A 210 8.79 26.99 -19.11
C LEU A 210 8.63 27.94 -17.93
N GLN A 211 8.94 29.23 -18.11
CA GLN A 211 8.87 30.18 -17.01
C GLN A 211 7.47 30.40 -16.48
N GLN A 212 6.48 30.52 -17.36
CA GLN A 212 5.09 30.68 -16.94
C GLN A 212 4.62 29.46 -16.13
N CYS A 213 5.01 28.25 -16.54
CA CYS A 213 4.70 27.02 -15.81
C CYS A 213 5.40 26.98 -14.44
N LEU A 214 6.67 27.37 -14.36
CA LEU A 214 7.40 27.43 -13.09
C LEU A 214 6.76 28.43 -12.12
N ASP A 215 6.39 29.61 -12.61
CA ASP A 215 5.77 30.66 -11.80
C ASP A 215 4.36 30.26 -11.32
N SER A 216 3.55 29.62 -12.16
CA SER A 216 2.16 29.29 -11.81
C SER A 216 1.99 27.97 -11.05
N GLU A 217 2.74 26.93 -11.43
CA GLU A 217 2.55 25.57 -10.93
C GLU A 217 3.63 25.13 -9.93
N CYS A 218 4.82 25.74 -9.98
CA CYS A 218 5.97 25.30 -9.18
C CYS A 218 6.39 26.28 -8.09
N THR A 219 5.70 27.41 -7.92
CA THR A 219 5.92 28.28 -6.77
C THR A 219 5.39 27.56 -5.53
N PRO A 220 6.26 27.12 -4.59
CA PRO A 220 5.78 26.55 -3.35
C PRO A 220 4.92 27.59 -2.63
N PRO A 221 3.83 27.18 -1.95
CA PRO A 221 3.02 28.12 -1.20
C PRO A 221 3.91 28.90 -0.23
N ALA A 222 3.64 30.20 -0.10
CA ALA A 222 4.37 31.04 0.85
C ALA A 222 4.35 30.38 2.23
N PRO A 223 5.48 30.39 2.97
CA PRO A 223 5.53 29.78 4.29
C PRO A 223 4.43 30.38 5.16
N SER A 224 3.72 29.50 5.87
CA SER A 224 2.73 29.88 6.86
C SER A 224 3.33 30.79 7.93
N CYS A 225 2.48 31.53 8.65
CA CYS A 225 2.93 32.36 9.77
C CYS A 225 3.75 31.55 10.79
N GLU A 226 3.33 30.32 11.06
CA GLU A 226 4.02 29.39 11.94
C GLU A 226 5.41 28.99 11.41
N GLU A 227 5.54 28.72 10.11
CA GLU A 227 6.83 28.42 9.46
C GLU A 227 7.75 29.64 9.48
N GLN A 228 7.21 30.84 9.29
CA GLN A 228 7.97 32.08 9.39
C GLN A 228 8.47 32.33 10.83
N CYS A 229 7.59 32.12 11.83
CA CYS A 229 7.96 32.21 13.24
C CYS A 229 9.02 31.19 13.66
N GLN A 230 9.01 30.00 13.05
CA GLN A 230 10.01 28.97 13.27
C GLN A 230 11.36 29.34 12.64
N ALA A 231 11.35 29.86 11.42
CA ALA A 231 12.57 30.33 10.75
C ALA A 231 13.24 31.48 11.53
N ASP A 232 12.45 32.41 12.06
CA ASP A 232 12.97 33.51 12.90
C ASP A 232 13.58 32.99 14.21
N ALA A 233 12.99 31.95 14.81
CA ALA A 233 13.53 31.31 16.00
C ALA A 233 14.86 30.57 15.72
N GLU A 234 14.98 29.93 14.56
CA GLU A 234 16.23 29.29 14.12
C GLU A 234 17.34 30.31 13.87
N ALA A 235 17.02 31.45 13.25
CA ALA A 235 17.97 32.55 13.09
C ALA A 235 18.43 33.11 14.45
N LEU A 236 17.51 33.22 15.42
CA LEU A 236 17.81 33.60 16.81
C LEU A 236 18.72 32.59 17.50
N PHE A 237 18.46 31.29 17.33
CA PHE A 237 19.30 30.21 17.84
C PHE A 237 20.73 30.30 17.30
N GLN A 238 20.87 30.39 15.97
CA GLN A 238 22.19 30.48 15.32
C GLN A 238 22.98 31.70 15.78
N THR A 239 22.29 32.84 15.93
CA THR A 239 22.90 34.08 16.45
C THR A 239 23.35 33.92 17.90
N CYS A 240 22.54 33.28 18.75
CA CYS A 240 22.88 33.03 20.16
C CYS A 240 24.11 32.12 20.30
N VAL A 241 24.18 31.03 19.54
CA VAL A 241 25.32 30.11 19.54
C VAL A 241 26.59 30.80 19.03
N THR A 242 26.47 31.59 17.96
CA THR A 242 27.60 32.37 17.40
C THR A 242 28.16 33.37 18.41
N ASN A 243 27.30 33.92 19.28
CA ASN A 243 27.69 34.84 20.35
C ASN A 243 28.23 34.13 21.62
N GLY A 244 28.49 32.83 21.55
CA GLY A 244 29.08 32.05 22.64
C GLY A 244 28.09 31.61 23.71
N GLY A 245 26.79 31.66 23.44
CA GLY A 245 25.77 31.07 24.30
C GLY A 245 25.86 29.54 24.33
N SER A 246 25.37 28.92 25.40
CA SER A 246 25.26 27.46 25.45
C SER A 246 24.13 26.99 24.54
N GLU A 247 24.31 25.86 23.85
CA GLU A 247 23.31 25.31 22.93
C GLU A 247 21.95 25.10 23.63
N ALA A 248 21.97 24.69 24.89
CA ALA A 248 20.77 24.48 25.70
C ALA A 248 20.01 25.79 25.99
N ASP A 249 20.73 26.85 26.35
CA ASP A 249 20.12 28.16 26.64
C ASP A 249 19.62 28.82 25.35
N CYS A 250 20.38 28.72 24.27
CA CYS A 250 19.99 29.22 22.96
C CYS A 250 18.76 28.50 22.41
N ALA A 251 18.66 27.19 22.59
CA ALA A 251 17.49 26.42 22.19
C ALA A 251 16.25 26.82 22.98
N ALA A 252 16.36 26.97 24.31
CA ALA A 252 15.25 27.42 25.14
C ALA A 252 14.78 28.84 24.76
N GLN A 253 15.71 29.73 24.41
CA GLN A 253 15.40 31.08 23.97
C GLN A 253 14.70 31.11 22.60
N ALA A 254 15.18 30.30 21.65
CA ALA A 254 14.55 30.17 20.34
C ALA A 254 13.15 29.56 20.43
N GLU A 255 12.99 28.47 21.19
CA GLU A 255 11.68 27.83 21.43
C GLU A 255 10.67 28.81 22.07
N ALA A 256 11.12 29.59 23.07
CA ALA A 256 10.28 30.62 23.68
C ALA A 256 9.89 31.72 22.67
N SER A 257 10.83 32.14 21.82
CA SER A 257 10.58 33.13 20.78
C SER A 257 9.60 32.63 19.72
N ALA A 258 9.75 31.39 19.24
CA ALA A 258 8.82 30.75 18.31
C ALA A 258 7.41 30.71 18.92
N HIS A 259 7.29 30.23 20.15
CA HIS A 259 6.01 30.14 20.86
C HIS A 259 5.36 31.52 21.02
N THR A 260 6.12 32.54 21.42
CA THR A 260 5.62 33.92 21.53
C THR A 260 5.20 34.49 20.18
N CYS A 261 5.98 34.23 19.13
CA CYS A 261 5.66 34.67 17.77
C CYS A 261 4.35 34.06 17.30
N VAL A 262 4.19 32.74 17.42
CA VAL A 262 2.96 32.03 17.03
C VAL A 262 1.76 32.53 17.84
N THR A 263 1.92 32.68 19.16
CA THR A 263 0.81 33.12 20.03
C THR A 263 0.33 34.54 19.71
N ASN A 264 1.25 35.44 19.34
CA ASN A 264 0.95 36.87 19.21
C ASN A 264 0.70 37.32 17.78
N ASN A 265 1.32 36.67 16.80
CA ASN A 265 1.36 37.13 15.41
C ASN A 265 0.63 36.19 14.46
N CYS A 266 0.39 34.93 14.85
CA CYS A 266 -0.34 33.99 14.01
C CYS A 266 -1.81 33.96 14.42
N PRO A 267 -2.76 34.31 13.52
CA PRO A 267 -4.19 34.16 13.79
C PRO A 267 -4.48 32.70 14.13
N SER A 268 -5.11 32.46 15.29
CA SER A 268 -5.36 31.09 15.79
C SER A 268 -6.37 30.28 14.96
N ASP A 269 -6.93 30.85 13.91
CA ASP A 269 -7.70 30.12 12.91
C ASP A 269 -7.44 30.80 11.56
N GLY A 270 -7.15 30.02 10.51
CA GLY A 270 -7.50 30.48 9.16
C GLY A 270 -9.00 30.81 9.11
N PRO A 271 -9.52 31.43 8.04
CA PRO A 271 -10.98 31.58 7.91
C PRO A 271 -11.62 30.21 8.20
N PRO A 272 -12.57 30.12 9.16
CA PRO A 272 -13.10 28.84 9.59
C PRO A 272 -13.55 28.08 8.36
N GLN A 273 -13.02 26.87 8.16
CA GLN A 273 -13.46 26.06 7.04
C GLN A 273 -14.97 25.88 7.17
N PRO A 274 -15.75 26.12 6.11
CA PRO A 274 -17.19 25.98 6.16
C PRO A 274 -17.51 24.56 6.63
N THR A 275 -18.36 24.47 7.66
CA THR A 275 -18.83 23.19 8.18
C THR A 275 -19.54 22.40 7.08
N CYS A 276 -19.74 21.09 7.25
CA CYS A 276 -20.51 20.31 6.27
C CYS A 276 -21.89 20.94 6.01
N THR A 277 -22.55 21.39 7.08
CA THR A 277 -23.79 22.18 7.02
C THR A 277 -23.63 23.46 6.20
N ASP A 278 -22.55 24.23 6.41
CA ASP A 278 -22.32 25.46 5.65
C ASP A 278 -22.09 25.19 4.15
N ARG A 279 -21.39 24.09 3.82
CA ARG A 279 -21.18 23.68 2.42
C ARG A 279 -22.47 23.20 1.76
N CYS A 280 -23.29 22.41 2.47
CA CYS A 280 -24.60 21.99 1.97
C CYS A 280 -25.54 23.19 1.75
N ASN A 281 -25.52 24.16 2.66
CA ASN A 281 -26.32 25.39 2.52
C ASN A 281 -25.81 26.27 1.37
N ALA A 282 -24.50 26.36 1.15
CA ALA A 282 -23.92 27.09 0.03
C ALA A 282 -24.30 26.45 -1.33
N ALA A 283 -24.19 25.13 -1.44
CA ALA A 283 -24.61 24.40 -2.64
C ALA A 283 -26.11 24.56 -2.94
N ALA A 284 -26.96 24.56 -1.90
CA ALA A 284 -28.38 24.85 -2.04
C ALA A 284 -28.66 26.29 -2.52
N GLN A 285 -27.89 27.27 -2.05
CA GLN A 285 -28.00 28.67 -2.53
C GLN A 285 -27.57 28.82 -3.99
N GLU A 286 -26.51 28.13 -4.41
CA GLU A 286 -26.09 28.08 -5.82
C GLU A 286 -27.17 27.44 -6.70
N PHE A 287 -27.78 26.34 -6.24
CA PHE A 287 -28.92 25.72 -6.91
C PHE A 287 -30.11 26.67 -7.01
N GLN A 288 -30.45 27.40 -5.94
CA GLN A 288 -31.53 28.39 -5.95
C GLN A 288 -31.27 29.48 -7.00
N GLN A 289 -30.05 30.01 -7.03
CA GLN A 289 -29.68 31.08 -7.96
C GLN A 289 -29.77 30.59 -9.41
N HIS A 290 -29.27 29.38 -9.68
CA HIS A 290 -29.35 28.78 -11.00
C HIS A 290 -30.81 28.57 -11.45
N CYS A 291 -31.67 28.07 -10.57
CA CYS A 291 -33.10 27.91 -10.84
C CYS A 291 -33.80 29.23 -11.18
N ILE A 292 -33.44 30.33 -10.51
CA ILE A 292 -33.96 31.68 -10.81
C ILE A 292 -33.44 32.17 -12.16
N ASP A 293 -32.15 31.96 -12.45
CA ASP A 293 -31.51 32.39 -13.69
C ASP A 293 -32.09 31.65 -14.92
N GLU A 294 -32.55 30.41 -14.75
CA GLU A 294 -33.28 29.63 -15.76
C GLU A 294 -34.76 30.03 -15.90
N GLY A 295 -35.21 31.05 -15.15
CA GLY A 295 -36.57 31.59 -15.22
C GLY A 295 -37.58 30.89 -14.31
N GLY A 296 -37.12 30.15 -13.31
CA GLY A 296 -37.95 29.55 -12.27
C GLY A 296 -38.60 30.59 -11.35
N ASP A 297 -39.70 30.19 -10.70
CA ASP A 297 -40.35 31.01 -9.68
C ASP A 297 -39.51 31.03 -8.40
N GLU A 298 -39.25 32.22 -7.86
CA GLU A 298 -38.36 32.44 -6.72
C GLU A 298 -38.78 31.65 -5.47
N ALA A 299 -40.08 31.52 -5.20
CA ALA A 299 -40.59 30.78 -4.05
C ALA A 299 -40.48 29.26 -4.25
N GLN A 300 -40.66 28.78 -5.48
CA GLN A 300 -40.46 27.37 -5.83
C GLN A 300 -38.97 26.98 -5.77
N CYS A 301 -38.08 27.83 -6.31
CA CYS A 301 -36.64 27.62 -6.26
C CYS A 301 -36.11 27.62 -4.82
N ALA A 302 -36.60 28.52 -3.96
CA ALA A 302 -36.24 28.55 -2.55
C ALA A 302 -36.65 27.27 -1.80
N ALA A 303 -37.88 26.78 -2.03
CA ALA A 303 -38.36 25.55 -1.39
C ALA A 303 -37.55 24.31 -1.83
N GLN A 304 -37.16 24.24 -3.11
CA GLN A 304 -36.32 23.16 -3.63
C GLN A 304 -34.89 23.24 -3.09
N ALA A 305 -34.33 24.44 -2.96
CA ALA A 305 -33.03 24.65 -2.33
C ALA A 305 -33.01 24.19 -0.87
N ASP A 306 -34.06 24.49 -0.10
CA ASP A 306 -34.21 23.98 1.28
C ASP A 306 -34.27 22.44 1.33
N ASP A 307 -34.94 21.79 0.36
CA ASP A 307 -34.95 20.32 0.24
C ASP A 307 -33.55 19.77 -0.06
N VAL A 308 -32.82 20.39 -0.98
CA VAL A 308 -31.43 20.02 -1.34
C VAL A 308 -30.51 20.16 -0.12
N ALA A 309 -30.59 21.26 0.62
CA ALA A 309 -29.80 21.47 1.84
C ALA A 309 -30.10 20.39 2.90
N ARG A 310 -31.38 20.10 3.15
CA ARG A 310 -31.79 19.09 4.15
C ARG A 310 -31.31 17.69 3.79
N ASN A 311 -31.44 17.29 2.52
CA ASN A 311 -30.98 15.98 2.07
C ASN A 311 -29.46 15.87 2.14
N CYS A 312 -28.73 16.90 1.68
CA CYS A 312 -27.27 16.95 1.78
C CYS A 312 -26.80 16.82 3.23
N ILE A 313 -27.44 17.53 4.18
CA ILE A 313 -27.10 17.44 5.60
C ILE A 313 -27.41 16.04 6.17
N ALA A 314 -28.55 15.46 5.81
CA ALA A 314 -28.95 14.15 6.30
C ALA A 314 -28.05 13.01 5.79
N GLU A 315 -27.61 13.10 4.53
CA GLU A 315 -26.83 12.03 3.87
C GLU A 315 -25.32 12.19 4.08
N HIS A 316 -24.80 13.42 4.14
CA HIS A 316 -23.36 13.69 4.07
C HIS A 316 -22.78 14.36 5.31
N CYS A 317 -23.61 14.82 6.26
CA CYS A 317 -23.15 15.55 7.45
C CYS A 317 -23.40 14.82 8.77
N THR A 318 -23.44 13.49 8.76
CA THR A 318 -23.45 12.71 10.01
C THR A 318 -22.03 12.52 10.55
N ASP A 319 -21.81 12.84 11.83
CA ASP A 319 -20.49 12.75 12.50
C ASP A 319 -20.05 11.30 12.85
N ALA A 320 -20.82 10.30 12.43
CA ALA A 320 -20.47 8.90 12.58
C ALA A 320 -19.91 8.41 11.23
N PRO A 321 -18.68 7.86 11.18
CA PRO A 321 -18.29 7.05 10.03
C PRO A 321 -19.39 6.01 9.82
N PRO A 322 -19.91 5.83 8.58
CA PRO A 322 -20.85 4.74 8.35
C PRO A 322 -20.17 3.45 8.82
N PRO A 323 -20.90 2.56 9.51
CA PRO A 323 -20.34 1.26 9.84
C PRO A 323 -19.81 0.64 8.54
N PRO A 324 -18.65 -0.06 8.57
CA PRO A 324 -18.19 -0.77 7.39
C PRO A 324 -19.31 -1.66 6.85
N PRO A 325 -19.47 -1.77 5.52
CA PRO A 325 -20.52 -2.60 4.96
C PRO A 325 -20.42 -4.00 5.54
N SER A 326 -21.56 -4.58 5.92
CA SER A 326 -21.56 -5.97 6.37
C SER A 326 -21.33 -6.87 5.15
N CYS A 327 -20.84 -8.09 5.39
CA CYS A 327 -20.68 -9.06 4.31
C CYS A 327 -21.99 -9.29 3.55
N GLU A 328 -23.12 -9.30 4.27
CA GLU A 328 -24.44 -9.38 3.66
C GLU A 328 -24.75 -8.19 2.75
N SER A 329 -24.33 -6.97 3.13
CA SER A 329 -24.46 -5.77 2.30
C SER A 329 -23.64 -5.88 1.01
N ASP A 330 -22.41 -6.39 1.09
CA ASP A 330 -21.56 -6.60 -0.08
C ASP A 330 -22.15 -7.69 -1.00
N CYS A 331 -22.71 -8.75 -0.43
CA CYS A 331 -23.43 -9.78 -1.17
C CYS A 331 -24.73 -9.28 -1.80
N GLU A 332 -25.47 -8.39 -1.15
CA GLU A 332 -26.66 -7.73 -1.72
C GLU A 332 -26.28 -6.86 -2.93
N ASP A 333 -25.16 -6.15 -2.86
CA ASP A 333 -24.66 -5.34 -3.98
C ASP A 333 -24.16 -6.21 -5.15
N HIS A 334 -23.52 -7.35 -4.86
CA HIS A 334 -23.17 -8.33 -5.87
C HIS A 334 -24.41 -8.89 -6.60
N ALA A 335 -25.43 -9.28 -5.84
CA ALA A 335 -26.70 -9.78 -6.37
C ALA A 335 -27.44 -8.73 -7.21
N ARG A 336 -27.36 -7.45 -6.83
CA ARG A 336 -27.91 -6.33 -7.60
C ARG A 336 -27.19 -6.17 -8.94
N GLY A 337 -25.87 -6.33 -8.95
CA GLY A 337 -25.07 -6.35 -10.18
C GLY A 337 -25.47 -7.49 -11.12
N ASP A 338 -25.73 -8.68 -10.58
CA ASP A 338 -26.23 -9.82 -11.37
C ASP A 338 -27.62 -9.57 -11.95
N PHE A 339 -28.53 -8.99 -11.16
CA PHE A 339 -29.85 -8.59 -11.64
C PHE A 339 -29.76 -7.63 -12.83
N GLN A 340 -28.92 -6.59 -12.72
CA GLN A 340 -28.74 -5.60 -13.77
C GLN A 340 -28.13 -6.21 -15.04
N ARG A 341 -27.14 -7.09 -14.92
CA ARG A 341 -26.57 -7.82 -16.07
C ARG A 341 -27.60 -8.73 -16.75
N CYS A 342 -28.42 -9.43 -15.98
CA CYS A 342 -29.49 -10.27 -16.51
C CYS A 342 -30.54 -9.45 -17.28
N MET A 343 -30.97 -8.31 -16.74
CA MET A 343 -31.89 -7.39 -17.42
C MET A 343 -31.28 -6.82 -18.71
N ALA A 344 -29.99 -6.46 -18.69
CA ALA A 344 -29.28 -5.96 -19.87
C ALA A 344 -29.12 -7.03 -20.97
N ALA A 345 -29.01 -8.31 -20.58
CA ALA A 345 -28.99 -9.45 -21.49
C ALA A 345 -30.38 -9.84 -22.05
N GLY A 346 -31.44 -9.09 -21.70
CA GLY A 346 -32.80 -9.33 -22.17
C GLY A 346 -33.56 -10.41 -21.39
N GLY A 347 -33.13 -10.73 -20.17
CA GLY A 347 -33.87 -11.62 -19.27
C GLY A 347 -35.21 -11.02 -18.82
N THR A 348 -36.12 -11.88 -18.35
CA THR A 348 -37.37 -11.41 -17.73
C THR A 348 -37.11 -10.99 -16.29
N GLU A 349 -37.88 -10.03 -15.79
CA GLU A 349 -37.70 -9.51 -14.44
C GLU A 349 -37.80 -10.60 -13.36
N ASP A 350 -38.72 -11.56 -13.53
CA ASP A 350 -38.92 -12.67 -12.60
C ASP A 350 -37.73 -13.65 -12.61
N ASP A 351 -37.20 -13.97 -13.80
CA ASP A 351 -36.02 -14.84 -13.93
C ASP A 351 -34.77 -14.17 -13.36
N CYS A 352 -34.59 -12.87 -13.64
CA CYS A 352 -33.46 -12.11 -13.12
C CYS A 352 -33.52 -11.94 -11.60
N LYS A 353 -34.72 -11.78 -11.02
CA LYS A 353 -34.91 -11.76 -9.56
C LYS A 353 -34.53 -13.09 -8.92
N ALA A 354 -34.98 -14.20 -9.52
CA ALA A 354 -34.64 -15.53 -9.02
C ALA A 354 -33.14 -15.80 -9.10
N GLN A 355 -32.48 -15.38 -10.19
CA GLN A 355 -31.04 -15.49 -10.36
C GLN A 355 -30.26 -14.65 -9.33
N ALA A 356 -30.62 -13.37 -9.17
CA ALA A 356 -29.97 -12.51 -8.20
C ALA A 356 -30.13 -13.02 -6.75
N GLN A 357 -31.30 -13.57 -6.42
CA GLN A 357 -31.53 -14.16 -5.09
C GLN A 357 -30.68 -15.42 -4.87
N ALA A 358 -30.48 -16.24 -5.91
CA ALA A 358 -29.57 -17.39 -5.83
C ALA A 358 -28.12 -16.94 -5.64
N SER A 359 -27.66 -15.95 -6.42
CA SER A 359 -26.32 -15.36 -6.26
C SER A 359 -26.09 -14.77 -4.88
N PHE A 360 -27.10 -14.10 -4.31
CA PHE A 360 -27.05 -13.59 -2.93
C PHE A 360 -26.87 -14.73 -1.92
N GLN A 361 -27.68 -15.78 -2.02
CA GLN A 361 -27.62 -16.93 -1.10
C GLN A 361 -26.28 -17.67 -1.21
N ASP A 362 -25.75 -17.83 -2.42
CA ASP A 362 -24.46 -18.44 -2.66
C ASP A 362 -23.33 -17.58 -2.11
N CYS A 363 -23.37 -16.26 -2.33
CA CYS A 363 -22.40 -15.31 -1.79
C CYS A 363 -22.39 -15.35 -0.26
N VAL A 364 -23.56 -15.27 0.38
CA VAL A 364 -23.68 -15.36 1.83
C VAL A 364 -23.16 -16.69 2.36
N THR A 365 -23.43 -17.79 1.67
CA THR A 365 -22.98 -19.13 2.08
C THR A 365 -21.46 -19.29 1.95
N LEU A 366 -20.86 -18.73 0.91
CA LEU A 366 -19.44 -18.90 0.59
C LEU A 366 -18.54 -17.87 1.29
N HIS A 367 -19.04 -16.65 1.50
CA HIS A 367 -18.24 -15.51 1.94
C HIS A 367 -18.70 -14.93 3.27
N CYS A 368 -19.96 -15.12 3.67
CA CYS A 368 -20.51 -14.64 4.93
C CYS A 368 -20.74 -15.77 5.95
N GLY A 369 -20.08 -16.91 5.76
CA GLY A 369 -20.06 -18.00 6.74
C GLY A 369 -19.36 -17.59 8.04
N ASP A 370 -19.71 -18.29 9.13
CA ASP A 370 -19.25 -18.05 10.50
C ASP A 370 -17.77 -17.62 10.61
N PRO A 371 -17.42 -16.72 11.56
CA PRO A 371 -16.04 -16.34 11.81
C PRO A 371 -15.17 -17.60 11.88
N GLU A 372 -13.99 -17.54 11.24
CA GLU A 372 -13.06 -18.67 11.18
C GLU A 372 -13.05 -19.40 12.54
N PRO A 373 -13.35 -20.72 12.58
CA PRO A 373 -13.38 -21.43 13.85
C PRO A 373 -12.04 -21.21 14.52
N SER A 374 -12.08 -20.72 15.76
CA SER A 374 -10.88 -20.35 16.51
C SER A 374 -9.90 -21.53 16.52
N CYS A 375 -8.61 -21.28 16.76
CA CYS A 375 -7.65 -22.38 16.91
C CYS A 375 -8.14 -23.43 17.93
N GLN A 376 -8.80 -22.96 19.00
CA GLN A 376 -9.44 -23.80 20.00
C GLN A 376 -10.56 -24.67 19.41
N ASP A 377 -11.42 -24.13 18.55
CA ASP A 377 -12.50 -24.87 17.89
C ASP A 377 -11.95 -25.91 16.90
N ARG A 378 -10.87 -25.59 16.21
CA ARG A 378 -10.18 -26.51 15.29
C ARG A 378 -9.55 -27.68 16.05
N CYS A 379 -8.91 -27.41 17.19
CA CYS A 379 -8.34 -28.43 18.05
C CYS A 379 -9.41 -29.26 18.78
N THR A 380 -10.53 -28.65 19.18
CA THR A 380 -11.69 -29.36 19.72
C THR A 380 -12.26 -30.34 18.71
N ARG A 381 -12.42 -29.93 17.45
CA ARG A 381 -12.86 -30.83 16.36
C ARG A 381 -11.86 -31.98 16.13
N ARG A 382 -10.55 -31.74 16.28
CA ARG A 382 -9.52 -32.78 16.18
C ARG A 382 -9.65 -33.81 17.32
N GLY A 383 -9.84 -33.36 18.56
CA GLY A 383 -10.09 -34.23 19.71
C GLY A 383 -11.34 -35.09 19.53
N ASN A 384 -12.45 -34.48 19.09
CA ASN A 384 -13.70 -35.19 18.84
C ASN A 384 -13.54 -36.28 17.77
N ARG A 385 -12.81 -36.02 16.68
CA ARG A 385 -12.52 -37.04 15.65
C ARG A 385 -11.71 -38.22 16.19
N VAL A 386 -10.75 -37.97 17.09
CA VAL A 386 -9.96 -39.02 17.74
C VAL A 386 -10.84 -39.87 18.65
N GLN A 387 -11.70 -39.24 19.44
CA GLN A 387 -12.66 -39.92 20.30
C GLN A 387 -13.65 -40.77 19.50
N GLU A 388 -14.26 -40.23 18.45
CA GLU A 388 -15.18 -40.95 17.57
C GLU A 388 -14.51 -42.16 16.90
N LYS A 389 -13.28 -41.99 16.41
CA LYS A 389 -12.51 -43.08 15.79
C LYS A 389 -12.12 -44.15 16.82
N CYS A 390 -11.82 -43.77 18.05
CA CYS A 390 -11.56 -44.71 19.14
C CYS A 390 -12.82 -45.55 19.46
N LEU A 391 -13.98 -44.90 19.58
CA LEU A 391 -15.27 -45.57 19.81
C LEU A 391 -15.63 -46.52 18.66
N ALA A 392 -15.43 -46.09 17.41
CA ALA A 392 -15.67 -46.90 16.23
C ALA A 392 -14.79 -48.17 16.17
N ASN A 393 -13.62 -48.15 16.83
CA ASN A 393 -12.71 -49.30 16.92
C ASN A 393 -12.93 -50.14 18.20
N GLY A 394 -14.03 -49.92 18.92
CA GLY A 394 -14.42 -50.74 20.07
C GLY A 394 -13.75 -50.36 21.39
N GLY A 395 -13.17 -49.16 21.49
CA GLY A 395 -12.68 -48.64 22.76
C GLY A 395 -13.81 -48.32 23.75
N THR A 396 -13.48 -48.22 25.04
CA THR A 396 -14.45 -47.81 26.06
C THR A 396 -14.71 -46.30 25.99
N ALA A 397 -15.88 -45.86 26.45
CA ALA A 397 -16.24 -44.44 26.42
C ALA A 397 -15.23 -43.57 27.19
N ASP A 398 -14.77 -44.03 28.35
CA ASP A 398 -13.84 -43.29 29.22
C ASP A 398 -12.44 -43.20 28.58
N ASP A 399 -11.93 -44.31 28.04
CA ASP A 399 -10.61 -44.32 27.37
C ASP A 399 -10.61 -43.46 26.10
N CYS A 400 -11.70 -43.49 25.33
CA CYS A 400 -11.82 -42.71 24.12
C CYS A 400 -12.01 -41.21 24.38
N ALA A 401 -12.71 -40.84 25.46
CA ALA A 401 -12.80 -39.45 25.90
C ALA A 401 -11.44 -38.91 26.33
N ALA A 402 -10.66 -39.70 27.09
CA ALA A 402 -9.30 -39.34 27.48
C ALA A 402 -8.37 -39.18 26.26
N ALA A 403 -8.46 -40.08 25.27
CA ALA A 403 -7.69 -39.98 24.03
C ALA A 403 -8.06 -38.75 23.19
N GLY A 404 -9.35 -38.42 23.10
CA GLY A 404 -9.82 -37.20 22.43
C GLY A 404 -9.32 -35.93 23.11
N ALA A 405 -9.40 -35.88 24.45
CA ALA A 405 -8.90 -34.74 25.23
C ALA A 405 -7.38 -34.56 25.09
N ALA A 406 -6.60 -35.64 25.11
CA ALA A 406 -5.16 -35.59 24.89
C ALA A 406 -4.80 -35.05 23.50
N ALA A 407 -5.48 -35.52 22.45
CA ALA A 407 -5.25 -35.05 21.07
C ALA A 407 -5.67 -33.59 20.85
N MET A 408 -6.69 -33.11 21.58
CA MET A 408 -7.05 -31.69 21.59
C MET A 408 -5.96 -30.87 22.29
N GLN A 409 -5.50 -31.29 23.45
CA GLN A 409 -4.48 -30.55 24.22
C GLN A 409 -3.15 -30.45 23.48
N GLU A 410 -2.70 -31.54 22.86
CA GLU A 410 -1.51 -31.57 22.01
C GLU A 410 -1.64 -30.58 20.84
N CYS A 411 -2.78 -30.57 20.15
CA CYS A 411 -3.07 -29.62 19.08
C CYS A 411 -3.01 -28.16 19.55
N VAL A 412 -3.58 -27.86 20.73
CA VAL A 412 -3.56 -26.50 21.29
C VAL A 412 -2.11 -26.08 21.59
N ASN A 413 -1.32 -26.96 22.19
CA ASN A 413 0.06 -26.68 22.55
C ASN A 413 0.97 -26.48 21.33
N GLU A 414 0.73 -27.20 20.23
CA GLU A 414 1.58 -27.16 19.03
C GLU A 414 1.17 -26.09 18.01
N HIS A 415 -0.12 -25.79 17.90
CA HIS A 415 -0.67 -25.04 16.75
C HIS A 415 -1.44 -23.77 17.13
N CYS A 416 -1.76 -23.57 18.39
CA CYS A 416 -2.31 -22.28 18.83
C CYS A 416 -1.17 -21.42 19.35
N VAL A 417 -1.04 -20.19 18.82
CA VAL A 417 0.03 -19.24 19.16
C VAL A 417 0.24 -19.24 20.68
N PRO A 418 1.43 -19.63 21.17
CA PRO A 418 1.68 -19.61 22.60
C PRO A 418 1.55 -18.18 23.12
N PRO A 419 1.09 -17.98 24.37
CA PRO A 419 1.21 -16.67 25.01
C PRO A 419 2.65 -16.18 24.91
N PRO A 420 2.89 -14.85 24.88
CA PRO A 420 4.22 -14.26 24.65
C PRO A 420 5.28 -14.92 25.55
N PRO A 421 6.56 -14.97 25.13
CA PRO A 421 7.61 -15.67 25.87
C PRO A 421 7.58 -15.23 27.33
N GLN A 422 7.43 -16.20 28.24
CA GLN A 422 7.37 -15.94 29.66
C GLN A 422 8.55 -15.06 30.07
N THR A 423 8.25 -13.85 30.53
CA THR A 423 9.30 -12.96 30.98
C THR A 423 9.87 -13.50 32.29
N CYS A 424 11.08 -13.09 32.67
CA CYS A 424 11.62 -13.44 34.00
C CYS A 424 10.66 -13.02 35.12
N GLU A 425 9.94 -11.90 34.92
CA GLU A 425 8.90 -11.43 35.83
C GLU A 425 7.74 -12.44 35.96
N ASP A 426 7.30 -13.03 34.86
CA ASP A 426 6.21 -14.03 34.87
C ASP A 426 6.65 -15.33 35.54
N THR A 427 7.89 -15.77 35.31
CA THR A 427 8.46 -16.94 36.00
C THR A 427 8.56 -16.69 37.51
N CYS A 428 8.99 -15.50 37.93
CA CYS A 428 9.05 -15.15 39.35
C CYS A 428 7.64 -15.08 39.98
N LYS A 429 6.63 -14.59 39.25
CA LYS A 429 5.23 -14.58 39.70
C LYS A 429 4.68 -15.99 39.88
N GLU A 430 4.94 -16.90 38.93
CA GLU A 430 4.51 -18.29 39.04
C GLU A 430 5.13 -19.00 40.23
N VAL A 431 6.43 -18.81 40.48
CA VAL A 431 7.13 -19.39 41.64
C VAL A 431 6.58 -18.83 42.96
N ALA A 432 6.31 -17.52 43.02
CA ALA A 432 5.69 -16.90 44.20
C ALA A 432 4.28 -17.42 44.44
N GLN A 433 3.48 -17.61 43.39
CA GLN A 433 2.13 -18.15 43.49
C GLN A 433 2.13 -19.61 43.95
N GLN A 434 3.04 -20.44 43.43
CA GLN A 434 3.17 -21.83 43.89
C GLN A 434 3.56 -21.91 45.37
N ALA A 435 4.41 -21.00 45.85
CA ALA A 435 4.76 -20.90 47.26
C ALA A 435 3.60 -20.42 48.13
N HIS A 436 2.79 -19.49 47.65
CA HIS A 436 1.54 -19.08 48.28
C HIS A 436 0.60 -20.29 48.46
N ASP A 437 0.36 -21.03 47.38
CA ASP A 437 -0.60 -22.14 47.38
C ASP A 437 -0.13 -23.29 48.27
N ALA A 438 1.18 -23.56 48.31
CA ALA A 438 1.77 -24.50 49.25
C ALA A 438 1.65 -24.04 50.71
N CYS A 439 1.78 -22.74 50.97
CA CYS A 439 1.61 -22.15 52.31
C CYS A 439 0.16 -22.27 52.80
N VAL A 440 -0.82 -21.98 51.93
CA VAL A 440 -2.25 -22.13 52.23
C VAL A 440 -2.61 -23.60 52.43
N ALA A 441 -2.09 -24.50 51.59
CA ALA A 441 -2.28 -25.94 51.76
C ALA A 441 -1.68 -26.47 53.08
N GLY A 442 -0.65 -25.81 53.60
CA GLY A 442 -0.07 -26.05 54.92
C GLY A 442 -0.92 -25.58 56.11
N GLY A 443 -2.06 -24.93 55.86
CA GLY A 443 -3.00 -24.46 56.88
C GLY A 443 -2.62 -23.14 57.54
N THR A 444 -1.71 -22.38 56.93
CA THR A 444 -1.37 -21.01 57.37
C THR A 444 -2.45 -20.04 56.88
N ASP A 445 -2.65 -18.93 57.59
CA ASP A 445 -3.61 -17.93 57.15
C ASP A 445 -3.16 -17.23 55.85
N THR A 446 -4.12 -16.93 54.99
CA THR A 446 -3.88 -16.39 53.65
C THR A 446 -3.09 -15.08 53.67
N ALA A 447 -3.34 -14.19 54.64
CA ALA A 447 -2.63 -12.91 54.73
C ALA A 447 -1.13 -13.08 55.00
N THR A 448 -0.77 -14.07 55.83
CA THR A 448 0.63 -14.43 56.07
C THR A 448 1.27 -15.08 54.84
N CYS A 449 0.52 -15.93 54.12
CA CYS A 449 0.99 -16.54 52.88
C CYS A 449 1.18 -15.52 51.75
N ASP A 450 0.29 -14.54 51.62
CA ASP A 450 0.37 -13.45 50.64
C ASP A 450 1.64 -12.62 50.88
N ALA A 451 1.90 -12.24 52.14
CA ALA A 451 3.10 -11.47 52.49
C ALA A 451 4.39 -12.26 52.21
N GLN A 452 4.39 -13.57 52.46
CA GLN A 452 5.53 -14.45 52.18
C GLN A 452 5.77 -14.62 50.68
N ALA A 453 4.71 -14.84 49.90
CA ALA A 453 4.78 -14.95 48.44
C ALA A 453 5.26 -13.65 47.80
N GLN A 454 4.79 -12.50 48.29
CA GLN A 454 5.22 -11.20 47.80
C GLN A 454 6.70 -10.93 48.12
N ALA A 455 7.19 -11.27 49.30
CA ALA A 455 8.60 -11.18 49.63
C ALA A 455 9.48 -12.10 48.74
N MET A 456 8.98 -13.30 48.43
CA MET A 456 9.63 -14.23 47.49
C MET A 456 9.67 -13.69 46.06
N LEU A 457 8.58 -13.05 45.61
CA LEU A 457 8.52 -12.39 44.31
C LEU A 457 9.55 -11.26 44.22
N GLU A 458 9.56 -10.34 45.20
CA GLU A 458 10.51 -9.23 45.25
C GLU A 458 11.96 -9.72 45.27
N GLN A 459 12.25 -10.77 46.03
CA GLN A 459 13.58 -11.37 46.08
C GLN A 459 13.94 -12.07 44.75
N CYS A 460 13.01 -12.80 44.13
CA CYS A 460 13.24 -13.45 42.82
C CYS A 460 13.53 -12.42 41.73
N LEU A 461 12.77 -11.33 41.69
CA LEU A 461 12.98 -10.25 40.74
C LEU A 461 14.33 -9.56 40.96
N THR A 462 14.77 -9.43 42.21
CA THR A 462 16.05 -8.80 42.56
C THR A 462 17.25 -9.71 42.25
N ASP A 463 17.16 -11.00 42.59
CA ASP A 463 18.28 -11.94 42.56
C ASP A 463 18.43 -12.66 41.21
N GLN A 464 17.31 -12.98 40.54
CA GLN A 464 17.31 -13.82 39.33
C GLN A 464 17.04 -13.06 38.04
N CYS A 465 16.24 -11.99 38.10
CA CYS A 465 15.97 -11.19 36.89
C CYS A 465 17.02 -10.12 36.63
N GLY A 466 17.93 -9.87 37.58
CA GLY A 466 18.92 -8.80 37.50
C GLY A 466 18.26 -7.42 37.35
N VAL A 467 19.05 -6.36 37.48
CA VAL A 467 18.59 -5.09 36.88
C VAL A 467 18.51 -5.39 35.39
N ALA A 468 17.36 -5.12 34.75
CA ALA A 468 17.25 -5.14 33.30
C ALA A 468 18.54 -4.52 32.71
N PRO A 469 19.11 -5.07 31.62
CA PRO A 469 20.18 -4.35 30.94
C PRO A 469 19.72 -2.89 30.81
N PRO A 470 20.57 -1.90 31.15
CA PRO A 470 20.13 -0.51 31.12
C PRO A 470 19.46 -0.32 29.77
N SER A 471 18.17 0.03 29.80
CA SER A 471 17.38 0.15 28.58
C SER A 471 18.21 0.98 27.62
N THR A 472 18.38 0.47 26.40
CA THR A 472 19.22 1.17 25.43
C THR A 472 18.72 2.60 25.31
N CYS A 473 19.60 3.55 24.98
CA CYS A 473 19.18 4.94 24.97
C CYS A 473 17.96 5.15 24.05
N THR A 474 17.87 4.39 22.95
CA THR A 474 16.67 4.29 22.09
C THR A 474 15.43 3.80 22.84
N GLU A 475 15.48 2.70 23.59
CA GLU A 475 14.34 2.21 24.38
C GLU A 475 13.84 3.25 25.42
N GLN A 476 14.75 4.01 26.04
CA GLN A 476 14.38 5.10 26.95
C GLN A 476 13.68 6.25 26.20
N CYS A 477 14.12 6.52 24.97
CA CYS A 477 13.49 7.51 24.11
C CYS A 477 12.10 7.09 23.66
N GLU A 478 11.89 5.82 23.33
CA GLU A 478 10.57 5.27 22.95
C GLU A 478 9.57 5.38 24.09
N VAL A 479 9.95 4.96 25.31
CA VAL A 479 9.09 5.06 26.49
C VAL A 479 8.71 6.51 26.77
N THR A 480 9.66 7.44 26.64
CA THR A 480 9.42 8.88 26.85
C THR A 480 8.47 9.47 25.80
N ALA A 481 8.64 9.08 24.54
CA ALA A 481 7.77 9.48 23.44
C ALA A 481 6.34 8.95 23.63
N GLN A 482 6.21 7.67 24.00
CA GLN A 482 4.92 7.01 24.27
C GLN A 482 4.17 7.66 25.44
N GLN A 483 4.87 7.99 26.53
CA GLN A 483 4.26 8.69 27.67
C GLN A 483 3.78 10.10 27.28
N SER A 484 4.54 10.79 26.43
CA SER A 484 4.19 12.12 25.94
C SER A 484 3.00 12.09 24.98
N TYR A 485 2.92 11.05 24.14
CA TYR A 485 1.77 10.75 23.28
C TYR A 485 0.49 10.54 24.10
N ASN A 486 0.53 9.63 25.08
CA ASN A 486 -0.62 9.32 25.93
C ASN A 486 -1.07 10.53 26.77
N LYS A 487 -0.12 11.33 27.26
CA LYS A 487 -0.41 12.58 27.96
C LYS A 487 -1.03 13.65 27.06
N ALA A 488 -0.63 13.70 25.79
CA ALA A 488 -1.22 14.60 24.80
C ALA A 488 -2.67 14.20 24.47
N LEU A 489 -2.93 12.90 24.30
CA LEU A 489 -4.29 12.38 24.10
C LEU A 489 -5.19 12.63 25.33
N GLY A 490 -4.70 12.37 26.54
CA GLY A 490 -5.43 12.63 27.78
C GLY A 490 -5.76 14.11 28.02
N ARG A 491 -5.13 15.02 27.26
CA ARG A 491 -5.42 16.46 27.25
C ARG A 491 -6.31 16.89 26.09
N GLY A 492 -6.92 15.95 25.37
CA GLY A 492 -7.84 16.21 24.27
C GLY A 492 -7.17 16.66 22.97
N ARG A 493 -5.86 16.42 22.79
CA ARG A 493 -5.19 16.69 21.52
C ARG A 493 -5.55 15.63 20.49
N SER A 494 -5.65 16.01 19.21
CA SER A 494 -5.88 15.05 18.13
C SER A 494 -4.72 14.06 18.01
N GLY A 495 -5.02 12.82 17.60
CA GLY A 495 -4.03 11.74 17.45
C GLY A 495 -2.85 12.13 16.55
N ALA A 496 -3.12 12.85 15.46
CA ALA A 496 -2.07 13.37 14.57
C ALA A 496 -1.14 14.39 15.24
N ARG A 497 -1.67 15.29 16.09
CA ARG A 497 -0.85 16.24 16.86
C ARG A 497 -0.08 15.56 17.99
N ALA A 498 -0.69 14.56 18.65
CA ALA A 498 -0.02 13.77 19.68
C ALA A 498 1.14 12.95 19.09
N ALA A 499 0.92 12.31 17.93
CA ALA A 499 1.91 11.47 17.24
C ALA A 499 3.12 12.30 16.78
N ARG A 500 2.88 13.43 16.10
CA ARG A 500 3.96 14.33 15.65
C ARG A 500 4.80 14.86 16.81
N HIS A 501 4.15 15.21 17.92
CA HIS A 501 4.86 15.67 19.12
C HIS A 501 5.70 14.56 19.76
N ALA A 502 5.19 13.33 19.80
CA ALA A 502 5.92 12.18 20.33
C ALA A 502 7.11 11.79 19.45
N GLN A 503 6.95 11.78 18.12
CA GLN A 503 8.04 11.53 17.16
C GLN A 503 9.16 12.58 17.26
N PHE A 504 8.80 13.85 17.41
CA PHE A 504 9.78 14.91 17.63
C PHE A 504 10.59 14.68 18.92
N LEU A 505 9.92 14.32 20.01
CA LEU A 505 10.58 14.03 21.28
C LEU A 505 11.46 12.78 21.21
N PHE A 506 11.04 11.77 20.45
CA PHE A 506 11.81 10.57 20.17
C PHE A 506 13.13 10.91 19.45
N HIS A 507 13.07 11.55 18.28
CA HIS A 507 14.26 11.92 17.52
C HIS A 507 15.18 12.89 18.26
N ARG A 508 14.61 13.81 19.06
CA ARG A 508 15.41 14.69 19.92
C ARG A 508 16.16 13.91 21.01
N CYS A 509 15.54 12.87 21.54
CA CYS A 509 16.14 12.00 22.53
C CYS A 509 17.23 11.13 21.91
N GLU A 510 16.99 10.51 20.74
CA GLU A 510 18.01 9.72 20.03
C GLU A 510 19.23 10.54 19.62
N ASN A 511 19.01 11.78 19.16
CA ASN A 511 20.12 12.69 18.84
C ASN A 511 20.97 13.06 20.06
N LYS A 512 20.38 13.06 21.27
CA LYS A 512 21.15 13.22 22.52
C LYS A 512 21.94 11.95 22.83
N CYS A 513 21.31 10.78 22.69
CA CYS A 513 21.96 9.49 22.87
C CYS A 513 23.20 9.32 21.99
N ALA A 514 23.08 9.65 20.70
CA ALA A 514 24.16 9.57 19.72
C ALA A 514 25.35 10.50 20.06
N ARG A 515 25.11 11.60 20.78
CA ARG A 515 26.16 12.56 21.18
C ARG A 515 26.84 12.21 22.52
N THR A 516 26.18 11.45 23.39
CA THR A 516 26.68 11.17 24.76
C THR A 516 27.31 9.78 24.94
N GLY A 517 27.24 8.89 23.96
CA GLY A 517 28.01 7.64 23.94
C GLY A 517 27.70 6.66 25.07
N ASN A 518 26.43 6.58 25.49
CA ASN A 518 25.86 5.52 26.33
C ASN A 518 24.45 5.23 25.86
#